data_AF-A0A349A7G6-F1
#
_entry.id   AF-A0A349A7G6-F1
#
_cell.length_a   1.000
_cell.length_b   1.000
_cell.length_c   1.000
_cell.angle_alpha   90.00
_cell.angle_beta   90.00
_cell.angle_gamma   90.00
#
_symmetry.space_group_name_H-M   'P 1'
#
loop_
_entity.id
_entity.type
_entity.pdbx_description
1 polymer ?
#
loop_
_entity_poly.entity_id
_entity_poly.type
_entity_poly.pdbx_seq_one_letter_code
_entity_poly.pdbx_strand_id
1 'polypeptide(L)'
;SCWDALLKQHPVHIRGRNQALSNAFIETLTECGGEVRFGCGARRIVLKGGAVRAVITDEDEEVATKVVVSNAAIPSTLSDLVGTDQVPEAYRRQVNSRQIGFSTVNIYAGLDCPPEAVGATVHENFIDFGRDIEGTWQTAHTLAPPRGMLFTSYTTSDPEFSPPGTAVIVMTAASYARPWYLVPPERYVEEKNAFAASMLAQAERHFPGLRAHLEVVEVATPLTNMRYTGNPGGTIYGFDQVLSDSGLLRLQNRSPIDGLYFASAWTLPGGGYQTCMTSGFMAGGMALKKLR
;
A
#
# COMPACT_ATOMS: atom_id res chain seq x y z
N SER A 1 18.88 -14.33 -0.44
CA SER A 1 18.26 -13.02 -0.21
C SER A 1 16.93 -12.92 -0.97
N CYS A 2 16.10 -11.90 -0.76
CA CYS A 2 14.92 -11.66 -1.61
C CYS A 2 15.32 -11.50 -3.09
N TRP A 3 16.48 -10.90 -3.35
CA TRP A 3 17.08 -10.79 -4.67
C TRP A 3 17.41 -12.14 -5.29
N ASP A 4 17.97 -13.09 -4.54
CA ASP A 4 18.21 -14.44 -5.06
C ASP A 4 16.91 -15.18 -5.42
N ALA A 5 15.85 -14.98 -4.64
CA ALA A 5 14.55 -15.57 -4.95
C ALA A 5 13.95 -14.94 -6.21
N LEU A 6 14.01 -13.62 -6.33
CA LEU A 6 13.57 -12.89 -7.54
C LEU A 6 14.36 -13.32 -8.78
N LEU A 7 15.68 -13.48 -8.66
CA LEU A 7 16.57 -13.89 -9.76
C LEU A 7 16.40 -15.37 -10.14
N LYS A 8 16.03 -16.26 -9.21
CA LYS A 8 15.89 -17.70 -9.46
C LYS A 8 14.49 -18.14 -9.83
N GLN A 9 13.46 -17.52 -9.23
CA GLN A 9 12.06 -17.91 -9.45
C GLN A 9 11.37 -17.02 -10.48
N HIS A 10 12.00 -15.91 -10.86
CA HIS A 10 11.49 -14.86 -11.73
C HIS A 10 10.19 -14.20 -11.17
N PRO A 11 9.99 -12.90 -11.41
CA PRO A 11 8.71 -12.29 -11.10
C PRO A 11 7.61 -12.90 -11.99
N VAL A 12 6.41 -13.07 -11.44
CA VAL A 12 5.23 -13.55 -12.16
C VAL A 12 4.15 -12.48 -12.16
N HIS A 13 3.43 -12.38 -13.28
CA HIS A 13 2.28 -11.49 -13.43
C HIS A 13 0.98 -12.26 -13.21
N ILE A 14 0.05 -11.66 -12.47
CA ILE A 14 -1.30 -12.21 -12.28
C ILE A 14 -2.17 -11.72 -13.44
N ARG A 15 -2.59 -12.64 -14.33
CA ARG A 15 -3.55 -12.31 -15.39
C ARG A 15 -4.84 -11.78 -14.80
N GLY A 16 -5.41 -10.74 -15.41
CA GLY A 16 -6.53 -10.00 -14.84
C GLY A 16 -6.11 -8.95 -13.79
N ARG A 17 -4.81 -8.64 -13.72
CA ARG A 17 -4.22 -7.61 -12.86
C ARG A 17 -4.40 -7.92 -11.36
N ASN A 18 -4.07 -6.96 -10.50
CA ASN A 18 -4.19 -7.15 -9.04
C ASN A 18 -5.62 -7.40 -8.57
N GLN A 19 -6.64 -6.90 -9.28
CA GLN A 19 -8.04 -7.10 -8.94
C GLN A 19 -8.45 -8.58 -9.00
N ALA A 20 -7.91 -9.35 -9.95
CA ALA A 20 -8.20 -10.78 -10.06
C ALA A 20 -7.81 -11.56 -8.79
N LEU A 21 -6.68 -11.20 -8.17
CA LEU A 21 -6.26 -11.81 -6.91
C LEU A 21 -7.23 -11.47 -5.76
N SER A 22 -7.65 -10.21 -5.65
CA SER A 22 -8.63 -9.79 -4.65
C SER A 22 -9.98 -10.48 -4.85
N ASN A 23 -10.43 -10.61 -6.10
CA ASN A 23 -11.68 -11.31 -6.42
C ASN A 23 -11.59 -12.80 -6.05
N ALA A 24 -10.48 -13.47 -6.35
CA ALA A 24 -10.29 -14.87 -5.99
C ALA A 24 -10.39 -15.12 -4.47
N PHE A 25 -9.90 -14.19 -3.64
CA PHE A 25 -10.08 -14.27 -2.19
C PHE A 25 -11.53 -14.10 -1.74
N ILE A 26 -12.26 -13.16 -2.36
CA ILE A 26 -13.68 -12.95 -2.08
C ILE A 26 -14.49 -14.17 -2.49
N GLU A 27 -14.26 -14.70 -3.69
CA GLU A 27 -14.90 -15.91 -4.20
C GLU A 27 -14.68 -17.10 -3.25
N THR A 28 -13.42 -17.36 -2.88
CA THR A 28 -13.08 -18.45 -1.94
C THR A 28 -13.77 -18.26 -0.58
N LEU A 29 -13.79 -17.03 -0.06
CA LEU A 29 -14.46 -16.70 1.21
C LEU A 29 -15.96 -16.99 1.12
N THR A 30 -16.61 -16.57 0.03
CA THR A 30 -18.05 -16.78 -0.20
C THR A 30 -18.39 -18.26 -0.40
N GLU A 31 -17.58 -19.02 -1.13
CA GLU A 31 -17.73 -20.48 -1.29
C GLU A 31 -17.65 -21.22 0.06
N CYS A 32 -16.85 -20.69 0.99
CA CYS A 32 -16.75 -21.18 2.37
C CYS A 32 -17.88 -20.68 3.29
N GLY A 33 -18.88 -19.98 2.75
CA GLY A 33 -20.04 -19.44 3.50
C GLY A 33 -19.78 -18.12 4.21
N GLY A 34 -18.66 -17.44 3.91
CA GLY A 34 -18.37 -16.10 4.40
C GLY A 34 -19.16 -15.03 3.65
N GLU A 35 -19.40 -13.90 4.32
CA GLU A 35 -20.09 -12.74 3.76
C GLU A 35 -19.11 -11.57 3.57
N VAL A 36 -19.22 -10.86 2.44
CA VAL A 36 -18.48 -9.62 2.18
C VAL A 36 -19.48 -8.48 2.01
N ARG A 37 -19.36 -7.45 2.86
CA ARG A 37 -20.21 -6.25 2.81
C ARG A 37 -19.39 -5.06 2.29
N PHE A 38 -19.72 -4.60 1.08
CA PHE A 38 -19.16 -3.36 0.53
C PHE A 38 -19.95 -2.14 1.00
N GLY A 39 -19.30 -0.98 1.07
CA GLY A 39 -19.95 0.24 1.57
C GLY A 39 -20.36 0.17 3.04
N CYS A 40 -19.80 -0.78 3.79
CA CYS A 40 -20.10 -1.04 5.20
C CYS A 40 -18.81 -0.82 6.02
N GLY A 41 -18.59 0.41 6.45
CA GLY A 41 -17.41 0.77 7.24
C GLY A 41 -17.53 0.28 8.67
N ALA A 42 -16.48 -0.33 9.23
CA ALA A 42 -16.41 -0.55 10.67
C ALA A 42 -16.14 0.79 11.38
N ARG A 43 -17.05 1.22 12.27
CA ARG A 43 -16.95 2.50 12.98
C ARG A 43 -16.43 2.34 14.41
N ARG A 44 -16.78 1.24 15.09
CA ARG A 44 -16.36 0.99 16.49
C ARG A 44 -16.14 -0.49 16.75
N ILE A 45 -15.09 -0.83 17.49
CA ILE A 45 -14.93 -2.15 18.12
C ILE A 45 -15.37 -2.00 19.58
N VAL A 46 -16.44 -2.68 19.94
CA VAL A 46 -17.02 -2.65 21.29
C VAL A 46 -16.29 -3.67 22.16
N LEU A 47 -15.82 -3.22 23.31
CA LEU A 47 -15.15 -4.06 24.31
C LEU A 47 -16.04 -4.30 25.53
N LYS A 48 -15.91 -5.47 26.15
CA LYS A 48 -16.47 -5.79 27.46
C LYS A 48 -15.40 -6.47 28.31
N GLY A 49 -15.01 -5.84 29.42
CA GLY A 49 -13.97 -6.38 30.29
C GLY A 49 -12.59 -6.55 29.61
N GLY A 50 -12.25 -5.66 28.67
CA GLY A 50 -10.99 -5.71 27.91
C GLY A 50 -10.96 -6.72 26.75
N ALA A 51 -12.08 -7.36 26.44
CA ALA A 51 -12.23 -8.29 25.33
C ALA A 51 -13.24 -7.79 24.28
N VAL A 52 -13.02 -8.15 23.02
CA VAL A 52 -13.94 -7.86 21.91
C VAL A 52 -15.33 -8.46 22.18
N ARG A 53 -16.37 -7.67 21.94
CA ARG A 53 -17.78 -8.07 22.06
C ARG A 53 -18.62 -7.79 20.81
N ALA A 54 -18.31 -6.75 20.05
CA ALA A 54 -19.02 -6.44 18.81
C ALA A 54 -18.21 -5.49 17.93
N VAL A 55 -18.68 -5.33 16.70
CA VAL A 55 -18.32 -4.22 15.81
C VAL A 55 -19.60 -3.44 15.51
N ILE A 56 -19.54 -2.11 15.59
CA ILE A 56 -20.60 -1.22 15.13
C ILE A 56 -20.20 -0.68 13.77
N THR A 57 -21.08 -0.77 12.78
CA THR A 57 -20.87 -0.24 11.43
C THR A 57 -21.11 1.27 11.36
N ASP A 58 -20.80 1.89 10.23
CA ASP A 58 -21.13 3.28 9.92
C ASP A 58 -22.64 3.53 9.81
N GLU A 59 -23.41 2.50 9.48
CA GLU A 59 -24.89 2.50 9.50
C GLU A 59 -25.51 2.08 10.86
N ASP A 60 -24.74 2.15 11.94
CA ASP A 60 -25.20 1.84 13.31
C ASP A 60 -25.62 0.37 13.57
N GLU A 61 -25.34 -0.55 12.65
CA GLU A 61 -25.57 -1.99 12.87
C GLU A 61 -24.56 -2.55 13.89
N GLU A 62 -25.02 -3.28 14.90
CA GLU A 62 -24.15 -4.03 15.82
C GLU A 62 -23.99 -5.49 15.36
N VAL A 63 -22.75 -5.84 14.96
CA VAL A 63 -22.36 -7.21 14.66
C VAL A 63 -21.70 -7.83 15.89
N ALA A 64 -22.44 -8.67 16.62
CA ALA A 64 -21.94 -9.36 17.81
C ALA A 64 -20.84 -10.37 17.44
N THR A 65 -19.66 -10.26 18.05
CA THR A 65 -18.53 -11.18 17.82
C THR A 65 -17.59 -11.22 19.01
N LYS A 66 -16.87 -12.33 19.19
CA LYS A 66 -15.79 -12.47 20.17
C LYS A 66 -14.41 -12.19 19.56
N VAL A 67 -14.33 -12.10 18.24
CA VAL A 67 -13.06 -12.00 17.51
C VAL A 67 -13.18 -10.98 16.38
N VAL A 68 -12.19 -10.10 16.28
CA VAL A 68 -12.00 -9.15 15.17
C VAL A 68 -10.59 -9.32 14.64
N VAL A 69 -10.46 -9.49 13.33
CA VAL A 69 -9.19 -9.44 12.60
C VAL A 69 -9.17 -8.14 11.81
N SER A 70 -8.42 -7.14 12.28
CA SER A 70 -8.31 -5.84 11.63
C SER A 70 -7.23 -5.85 10.56
N ASN A 71 -7.61 -5.58 9.31
CA ASN A 71 -6.68 -5.25 8.23
C ASN A 71 -6.40 -3.73 8.14
N ALA A 72 -7.13 -2.89 8.89
CA ALA A 72 -6.88 -1.46 8.91
C ALA A 72 -5.51 -1.15 9.53
N ALA A 73 -5.03 0.08 9.30
CA ALA A 73 -3.82 0.57 9.96
C ALA A 73 -3.94 0.43 11.48
N ILE A 74 -2.88 -0.05 12.13
CA ILE A 74 -2.89 -0.23 13.60
C ILE A 74 -3.16 1.09 14.32
N PRO A 75 -2.50 2.22 13.99
CA PRO A 75 -2.82 3.50 14.62
C PRO A 75 -4.31 3.83 14.54
N SER A 76 -4.91 3.75 13.36
CA SER A 76 -6.35 4.02 13.14
C SER A 76 -7.26 3.02 13.83
N THR A 77 -6.90 1.73 13.87
CA THR A 77 -7.67 0.72 14.62
C THR A 77 -7.69 1.07 16.11
N LEU A 78 -6.56 1.49 16.67
CA LEU A 78 -6.45 1.81 18.09
C LEU A 78 -7.12 3.14 18.44
N SER A 79 -6.91 4.19 17.63
CA SER A 79 -7.48 5.51 17.90
C SER A 79 -8.96 5.57 17.59
N ASP A 80 -9.36 5.13 16.40
CA ASP A 80 -10.66 5.44 15.81
C ASP A 80 -11.65 4.31 16.14
N LEU A 81 -11.25 3.05 15.90
CA LEU A 81 -12.14 1.91 16.08
C LEU A 81 -12.25 1.47 17.54
N VAL A 82 -11.14 1.33 18.25
CA VAL A 82 -11.12 0.89 19.66
C VAL A 82 -11.31 2.05 20.63
N GLY A 83 -10.73 3.22 20.34
CA GLY A 83 -10.65 4.34 21.27
C GLY A 83 -9.40 4.25 22.13
N THR A 84 -8.59 5.30 22.04
CA THR A 84 -7.25 5.39 22.65
C THR A 84 -7.26 5.12 24.16
N ASP A 85 -8.32 5.50 24.86
CA ASP A 85 -8.55 5.33 26.30
C ASP A 85 -8.74 3.87 26.73
N GLN A 86 -9.22 3.02 25.82
CA GLN A 86 -9.41 1.59 26.08
C GLN A 86 -8.18 0.74 25.75
N VAL A 87 -7.17 1.34 25.11
CA VAL A 87 -5.94 0.64 24.73
C VAL A 87 -4.94 0.69 25.88
N PRO A 88 -4.34 -0.45 26.28
CA PRO A 88 -3.30 -0.46 27.31
C PRO A 88 -2.18 0.52 27.01
N GLU A 89 -1.82 1.35 27.98
CA GLU A 89 -0.90 2.48 27.77
C GLU A 89 0.46 2.04 27.20
N ALA A 90 1.01 0.93 27.70
CA ALA A 90 2.28 0.40 27.22
C ALA A 90 2.25 0.10 25.71
N TYR A 91 1.16 -0.49 25.22
CA TYR A 91 0.99 -0.81 23.81
C TYR A 91 0.78 0.46 22.97
N ARG A 92 -0.01 1.41 23.47
CA ARG A 92 -0.16 2.72 22.83
C ARG A 92 1.18 3.43 22.66
N ARG A 93 2.02 3.47 23.71
CA ARG A 93 3.37 4.06 23.64
C ARG A 93 4.26 3.32 22.65
N GLN A 94 4.20 1.99 22.63
CA GLN A 94 4.95 1.16 21.67
C GLN A 94 4.56 1.45 20.22
N VAL A 95 3.26 1.60 19.93
CA VAL A 95 2.78 1.94 18.58
C VAL A 95 3.20 3.36 18.20
N ASN A 96 3.02 4.33 19.10
CA ASN A 96 3.30 5.74 18.84
C ASN A 96 4.79 6.08 18.74
N SER A 97 5.69 5.24 19.27
CA SER A 97 7.13 5.44 19.15
C SER A 97 7.67 5.10 17.75
N ARG A 98 6.84 4.54 16.87
CA ARG A 98 7.23 4.15 15.50
C ARG A 98 6.93 5.27 14.52
N GLN A 99 7.76 5.34 13.48
CA GLN A 99 7.56 6.27 12.39
C GLN A 99 6.73 5.62 11.30
N ILE A 100 5.78 6.39 10.75
CA ILE A 100 5.05 5.97 9.55
C ILE A 100 6.03 5.93 8.38
N GLY A 101 6.00 4.84 7.62
CA GLY A 101 6.87 4.63 6.48
C GLY A 101 6.51 5.50 5.28
N PHE A 102 7.37 5.43 4.26
CA PHE A 102 7.18 6.16 3.02
C PHE A 102 5.91 5.71 2.26
N SER A 103 5.42 6.61 1.44
CA SER A 103 4.38 6.38 0.43
C SER A 103 4.98 6.56 -0.97
N THR A 104 4.16 6.73 -1.99
CA THR A 104 4.62 6.92 -3.36
C THR A 104 3.86 8.02 -4.08
N VAL A 105 4.54 8.61 -5.06
CA VAL A 105 3.89 9.26 -6.20
C VAL A 105 3.90 8.27 -7.35
N ASN A 106 2.74 8.02 -7.95
CA ASN A 106 2.59 7.14 -9.10
C ASN A 106 2.05 7.94 -10.28
N ILE A 107 2.59 7.69 -11.47
CA ILE A 107 2.02 8.14 -12.73
C ILE A 107 1.58 6.90 -13.51
N TYR A 108 0.28 6.80 -13.75
CA TYR A 108 -0.31 5.80 -14.64
C TYR A 108 -0.44 6.44 -16.02
N ALA A 109 0.36 5.96 -16.97
CA ALA A 109 0.42 6.49 -18.33
C ALA A 109 -0.11 5.45 -19.32
N GLY A 110 -1.11 5.82 -20.12
CA GLY A 110 -1.53 5.06 -21.29
C GLY A 110 -0.86 5.64 -22.53
N LEU A 111 -0.31 4.78 -23.38
CA LEU A 111 0.35 5.14 -24.62
C LEU A 111 -0.50 4.77 -25.84
N ASP A 112 -0.50 5.61 -26.87
CA ASP A 112 -1.12 5.33 -28.17
C ASP A 112 -0.27 4.43 -29.09
N CYS A 113 0.81 3.87 -28.53
CA CYS A 113 1.77 3.02 -29.23
C CYS A 113 2.10 1.77 -28.41
N PRO A 114 2.66 0.72 -29.04
CA PRO A 114 3.20 -0.43 -28.31
C PRO A 114 4.48 -0.02 -27.52
N PRO A 115 4.84 -0.73 -26.44
CA PRO A 115 5.94 -0.33 -25.56
C PRO A 115 7.31 -0.31 -26.26
N GLU A 116 7.51 -1.12 -27.30
CA GLU A 116 8.74 -1.17 -28.09
C GLU A 116 9.01 0.14 -28.83
N ALA A 117 7.97 0.90 -29.20
CA ALA A 117 8.10 2.16 -29.93
C ALA A 117 8.83 3.25 -29.13
N VAL A 118 8.77 3.16 -27.79
CA VAL A 118 9.44 4.08 -26.86
C VAL A 118 10.62 3.41 -26.14
N GLY A 119 11.01 2.20 -26.56
CA GLY A 119 12.11 1.44 -25.97
C GLY A 119 11.80 0.78 -24.61
N ALA A 120 10.53 0.70 -24.20
CA ALA A 120 10.10 0.10 -22.94
C ALA A 120 9.98 -1.44 -23.01
N THR A 121 11.04 -2.11 -23.46
CA THR A 121 11.04 -3.55 -23.82
C THR A 121 11.21 -4.51 -22.65
N VAL A 122 11.34 -4.00 -21.42
CA VAL A 122 11.45 -4.81 -20.20
C VAL A 122 10.37 -4.43 -19.21
N HIS A 123 9.92 -5.40 -18.41
CA HIS A 123 8.83 -5.20 -17.47
C HIS A 123 9.13 -4.13 -16.43
N GLU A 124 10.29 -4.18 -15.79
CA GLU A 124 10.62 -3.35 -14.63
C GLU A 124 11.99 -2.72 -14.82
N ASN A 125 12.04 -1.39 -14.75
CA ASN A 125 13.28 -0.61 -14.85
C ASN A 125 13.48 0.17 -13.55
N PHE A 126 14.59 -0.11 -12.87
CA PHE A 126 15.03 0.66 -11.71
C PHE A 126 15.97 1.77 -12.20
N ILE A 127 15.48 3.01 -12.20
CA ILE A 127 16.22 4.15 -12.74
C ILE A 127 16.75 4.98 -11.59
N ASP A 128 18.07 5.15 -11.57
CA ASP A 128 18.78 5.97 -10.59
C ASP A 128 19.38 7.19 -11.30
N PHE A 129 19.01 8.39 -10.84
CA PHE A 129 19.43 9.67 -11.40
C PHE A 129 20.63 10.29 -10.67
N GLY A 130 21.42 9.51 -9.92
CA GLY A 130 22.60 10.08 -9.25
C GLY A 130 23.53 9.15 -8.49
N ARG A 131 23.23 7.85 -8.32
CA ARG A 131 24.02 6.90 -7.52
C ARG A 131 24.25 7.36 -6.08
N ASP A 132 23.28 8.08 -5.55
CA ASP A 132 23.31 8.72 -4.24
C ASP A 132 22.06 8.32 -3.45
N ILE A 133 22.19 7.21 -2.73
CA ILE A 133 21.09 6.57 -1.98
C ILE A 133 20.60 7.50 -0.86
N GLU A 134 21.52 8.12 -0.13
CA GLU A 134 21.18 9.05 0.94
C GLU A 134 20.43 10.27 0.38
N GLY A 135 20.95 10.89 -0.68
CA GLY A 135 20.24 11.98 -1.35
C GLY A 135 18.88 11.55 -1.89
N THR A 136 18.72 10.31 -2.34
CA THR A 136 17.43 9.77 -2.78
C THR A 136 16.44 9.70 -1.61
N TRP A 137 16.87 9.21 -0.45
CA TRP A 137 16.06 9.18 0.77
C TRP A 137 15.69 10.59 1.25
N GLN A 138 16.65 11.53 1.27
CA GLN A 138 16.41 12.92 1.64
C GLN A 138 15.42 13.60 0.69
N THR A 139 15.55 13.36 -0.62
CA THR A 139 14.66 13.95 -1.63
C THR A 139 13.22 13.48 -1.49
N ALA A 140 13.00 12.23 -1.06
CA ALA A 140 11.66 11.70 -0.80
C ALA A 140 10.89 12.47 0.30
N HIS A 141 11.60 13.25 1.13
CA HIS A 141 11.03 14.16 2.14
C HIS A 141 10.75 15.57 1.61
N THR A 142 10.78 15.77 0.29
CA THR A 142 10.56 17.05 -0.37
C THR A 142 9.61 16.89 -1.57
N LEU A 143 9.28 18.01 -2.23
CA LEU A 143 8.60 18.01 -3.55
C LEU A 143 9.57 18.27 -4.71
N ALA A 144 10.89 18.17 -4.47
CA ALA A 144 11.88 18.28 -5.54
C ALA A 144 11.78 17.06 -6.48
N PRO A 145 12.24 17.18 -7.75
CA PRO A 145 12.26 16.06 -8.68
C PRO A 145 12.95 14.84 -8.06
N PRO A 146 12.36 13.63 -8.15
CA PRO A 146 12.90 12.46 -7.47
C PRO A 146 14.27 12.08 -8.05
N ARG A 147 15.12 11.47 -7.22
CA ARG A 147 16.47 11.02 -7.63
C ARG A 147 16.51 9.57 -8.10
N GLY A 148 15.38 8.88 -8.05
CA GLY A 148 15.20 7.59 -8.68
C GLY A 148 13.72 7.30 -8.88
N MET A 149 13.41 6.40 -9.80
CA MET A 149 12.06 5.92 -10.03
C MET A 149 12.06 4.47 -10.50
N LEU A 150 10.96 3.80 -10.23
CA LEU A 150 10.57 2.58 -10.94
C LEU A 150 9.80 2.98 -12.19
N PHE A 151 10.11 2.34 -13.31
CA PHE A 151 9.35 2.43 -14.55
C PHE A 151 8.93 1.03 -14.96
N THR A 152 7.64 0.75 -14.81
CA THR A 152 7.05 -0.56 -15.06
C THR A 152 6.26 -0.53 -16.36
N SER A 153 6.67 -1.34 -17.34
CA SER A 153 5.89 -1.62 -18.55
C SER A 153 5.06 -2.89 -18.34
N TYR A 154 3.77 -2.71 -18.05
CA TYR A 154 2.88 -3.86 -17.82
C TYR A 154 2.57 -4.62 -19.11
N THR A 155 2.38 -3.90 -20.22
CA THR A 155 2.05 -4.50 -21.52
C THR A 155 3.15 -5.39 -22.06
N THR A 156 4.42 -5.15 -21.69
CA THR A 156 5.55 -6.02 -22.05
C THR A 156 5.43 -7.43 -21.45
N SER A 157 4.81 -7.58 -20.27
CA SER A 157 4.61 -8.88 -19.63
C SER A 157 3.24 -9.50 -19.90
N ASP A 158 2.24 -8.67 -20.14
CA ASP A 158 0.88 -9.09 -20.46
C ASP A 158 0.33 -8.22 -21.60
N PRO A 159 0.39 -8.70 -22.86
CA PRO A 159 -0.14 -7.95 -24.00
C PRO A 159 -1.63 -7.62 -23.89
N GLU A 160 -2.40 -8.36 -23.08
CA GLU A 160 -3.82 -8.11 -22.83
C GLU A 160 -4.05 -7.03 -21.76
N PHE A 161 -2.98 -6.52 -21.13
CA PHE A 161 -3.07 -5.46 -20.13
C PHE A 161 -3.57 -4.14 -20.72
N SER A 162 -3.38 -3.91 -22.02
CA SER A 162 -3.83 -2.72 -22.77
C SER A 162 -4.51 -3.15 -24.08
N PRO A 163 -5.38 -2.32 -24.68
CA PRO A 163 -5.90 -2.60 -26.03
C PRO A 163 -4.77 -2.85 -27.06
N PRO A 164 -5.02 -3.64 -28.13
CA PRO A 164 -4.01 -3.91 -29.14
C PRO A 164 -3.40 -2.63 -29.73
N GLY A 165 -2.06 -2.59 -29.83
CA GLY A 165 -1.32 -1.44 -30.36
C GLY A 165 -1.08 -0.29 -29.36
N THR A 166 -1.53 -0.43 -28.12
CA THR A 166 -1.34 0.56 -27.04
C THR A 166 -0.54 -0.04 -25.88
N ALA A 167 -0.09 0.77 -24.93
CA ALA A 167 0.65 0.29 -23.77
C ALA A 167 0.22 0.99 -22.47
N VAL A 168 0.45 0.33 -21.33
CA VAL A 168 0.36 0.94 -20.00
C VAL A 168 1.70 0.91 -19.31
N ILE A 169 2.15 2.10 -18.92
CA ILE A 169 3.37 2.34 -18.15
C ILE A 169 2.98 2.89 -16.77
N VAL A 170 3.63 2.40 -15.72
CA VAL A 170 3.54 3.01 -14.38
C VAL A 170 4.89 3.49 -13.93
N MET A 171 5.00 4.77 -13.59
CA MET A 171 6.19 5.35 -12.98
C MET A 171 5.95 5.58 -11.50
N THR A 172 6.83 5.07 -10.65
CA THR A 172 6.69 5.16 -9.19
C THR A 172 7.92 5.80 -8.57
N ALA A 173 7.73 6.86 -7.79
CA ALA A 173 8.77 7.48 -6.98
C ALA A 173 8.42 7.37 -5.49
N ALA A 174 9.42 7.11 -4.65
CA ALA A 174 9.25 7.15 -3.20
C ALA A 174 8.96 8.59 -2.74
N SER A 175 7.99 8.75 -1.85
CA SER A 175 7.59 10.07 -1.32
C SER A 175 6.97 9.93 0.06
N TYR A 176 7.38 10.77 1.01
CA TYR A 176 6.73 10.86 2.32
C TYR A 176 5.55 11.84 2.23
N ALA A 177 4.54 11.67 3.09
CA ALA A 177 3.33 12.50 3.03
C ALA A 177 3.49 13.92 3.54
N ARG A 178 4.47 14.18 4.41
CA ARG A 178 4.61 15.48 5.09
C ARG A 178 4.69 16.67 4.13
N PRO A 179 5.50 16.67 3.05
CA PRO A 179 5.52 17.76 2.09
C PRO A 179 4.15 18.01 1.45
N TRP A 180 3.39 16.95 1.16
CA TRP A 180 2.06 17.05 0.57
C TRP A 180 1.01 17.63 1.53
N TYR A 181 1.13 17.38 2.83
CA TYR A 181 0.27 18.01 3.84
C TYR A 181 0.48 19.52 3.96
N LEU A 182 1.67 20.00 3.57
CA LEU A 182 2.02 21.42 3.66
C LEU A 182 1.64 22.20 2.40
N VAL A 183 1.17 21.52 1.35
CA VAL A 183 0.66 22.17 0.14
C VAL A 183 -0.75 22.70 0.42
N PRO A 184 -1.02 24.01 0.22
CA PRO A 184 -2.36 24.55 0.33
C PRO A 184 -3.33 23.85 -0.65
N PRO A 185 -4.59 23.57 -0.25
CA PRO A 185 -5.54 22.85 -1.10
C PRO A 185 -5.70 23.46 -2.51
N GLU A 186 -5.69 24.78 -2.62
CA GLU A 186 -5.79 25.53 -3.88
C GLU A 186 -4.58 25.35 -4.81
N ARG A 187 -3.41 24.98 -4.26
CA ARG A 187 -2.17 24.71 -5.03
C ARG A 187 -1.90 23.22 -5.24
N TYR A 188 -2.68 22.33 -4.61
CA TYR A 188 -2.42 20.90 -4.66
C TYR A 188 -2.34 20.34 -6.08
N VAL A 189 -3.27 20.74 -6.96
CA VAL A 189 -3.29 20.29 -8.36
C VAL A 189 -2.06 20.78 -9.12
N GLU A 190 -1.66 22.03 -8.91
CA GLU A 190 -0.46 22.61 -9.52
C GLU A 190 0.80 21.84 -9.10
N GLU A 191 1.02 21.65 -7.79
CA GLU A 191 2.20 20.95 -7.26
C GLU A 191 2.23 19.47 -7.69
N LYS A 192 1.07 18.80 -7.68
CA LYS A 192 0.91 17.43 -8.19
C LYS A 192 1.33 17.32 -9.66
N ASN A 193 0.89 18.25 -10.50
CA ASN A 193 1.21 18.27 -11.93
C ASN A 193 2.69 18.64 -12.17
N ALA A 194 3.25 19.57 -11.39
CA ALA A 194 4.66 19.94 -11.48
C ALA A 194 5.58 18.76 -11.12
N PHE A 195 5.26 18.04 -10.05
CA PHE A 195 6.00 16.84 -9.66
C PHE A 195 5.93 15.76 -10.77
N ALA A 196 4.73 15.50 -11.30
CA ALA A 196 4.54 14.53 -12.38
C ALA A 196 5.29 14.93 -13.67
N ALA A 197 5.26 16.21 -14.05
CA ALA A 197 6.01 16.72 -15.18
C ALA A 197 7.52 16.52 -15.01
N SER A 198 8.04 16.66 -13.78
CA SER A 198 9.46 16.41 -13.49
C SER A 198 9.84 14.94 -13.67
N MET A 199 8.98 14.01 -13.22
CA MET A 199 9.18 12.57 -13.43
C MET A 199 9.12 12.21 -14.92
N LEU A 200 8.14 12.71 -15.65
CA LEU A 200 8.03 12.48 -17.10
C LEU A 200 9.25 13.02 -17.86
N ALA A 201 9.75 14.19 -17.48
CA ALA A 201 10.94 14.77 -18.08
C ALA A 201 12.22 13.95 -17.79
N GLN A 202 12.28 13.28 -16.64
CA GLN A 202 13.36 12.35 -16.32
C GLN A 202 13.21 11.03 -17.09
N ALA A 203 12.00 10.48 -17.17
CA ALA A 203 11.70 9.25 -17.90
C ALA A 203 12.01 9.38 -19.40
N GLU A 204 11.67 10.52 -20.02
CA GLU A 204 11.96 10.82 -21.44
C GLU A 204 13.46 10.69 -21.79
N ARG A 205 14.36 10.93 -20.84
CA ARG A 205 15.82 10.79 -21.06
C ARG A 205 16.24 9.34 -21.25
N HIS A 206 15.48 8.40 -20.69
CA HIS A 206 15.72 6.96 -20.78
C HIS A 206 14.83 6.29 -21.83
N PHE A 207 13.65 6.86 -22.10
CA PHE A 207 12.68 6.39 -23.07
C PHE A 207 12.31 7.52 -24.03
N PRO A 208 13.17 7.85 -25.01
CA PRO A 208 12.92 8.95 -25.94
C PRO A 208 11.63 8.71 -26.75
N GLY A 209 10.82 9.75 -26.89
CA GLY A 209 9.52 9.68 -27.57
C GLY A 209 8.36 9.33 -26.65
N LEU A 210 8.61 8.94 -25.39
CA LEU A 210 7.56 8.58 -24.42
C LEU A 210 6.48 9.66 -24.34
N ARG A 211 6.88 10.92 -24.16
CA ARG A 211 5.94 12.04 -23.99
C ARG A 211 5.11 12.35 -25.22
N ALA A 212 5.60 12.01 -26.42
CA ALA A 212 4.86 12.22 -27.67
C ALA A 212 3.71 11.23 -27.84
N HIS A 213 3.76 10.09 -27.14
CA HIS A 213 2.80 9.00 -27.23
C HIS A 213 1.85 8.91 -26.02
N LEU A 214 1.89 9.87 -25.09
CA LEU A 214 1.00 9.89 -23.93
C LEU A 214 -0.43 10.24 -24.36
N GLU A 215 -1.33 9.27 -24.27
CA GLU A 215 -2.78 9.46 -24.51
C GLU A 215 -3.52 9.83 -23.22
N VAL A 216 -3.14 9.21 -22.10
CA VAL A 216 -3.72 9.48 -20.78
C VAL A 216 -2.66 9.45 -19.69
N VAL A 217 -2.78 10.36 -18.73
CA VAL A 217 -1.92 10.45 -17.55
C VAL A 217 -2.77 10.68 -16.32
N GLU A 218 -2.75 9.72 -15.40
CA GLU A 218 -3.37 9.84 -14.07
C GLU A 218 -2.26 9.81 -13.01
N VAL A 219 -2.31 10.73 -12.06
CA VAL A 219 -1.27 10.86 -11.02
C VAL A 219 -1.87 10.58 -9.65
N ALA A 220 -1.21 9.74 -8.86
CA ALA A 220 -1.53 9.50 -7.46
C ALA A 220 -0.40 10.03 -6.58
N THR A 221 -0.74 10.67 -5.47
CA THR A 221 0.23 11.14 -4.46
C THR A 221 -0.01 10.43 -3.13
N PRO A 222 0.81 10.64 -2.09
CA PRO A 222 0.55 10.09 -0.76
C PRO A 222 -0.86 10.41 -0.22
N LEU A 223 -1.45 11.55 -0.59
CA LEU A 223 -2.84 11.89 -0.22
C LEU A 223 -3.87 11.01 -0.94
N THR A 224 -3.61 10.67 -2.20
CA THR A 224 -4.43 9.71 -2.96
C THR A 224 -4.37 8.34 -2.30
N ASN A 225 -3.17 7.85 -1.98
CA ASN A 225 -2.98 6.55 -1.31
C ASN A 225 -3.69 6.53 0.05
N MET A 226 -3.59 7.60 0.82
CA MET A 226 -4.29 7.75 2.11
C MET A 226 -5.81 7.69 1.93
N ARG A 227 -6.36 8.40 0.93
CA ARG A 227 -7.80 8.41 0.64
C ARG A 227 -8.35 7.02 0.31
N TYR A 228 -7.66 6.26 -0.53
CA TYR A 228 -8.18 4.98 -1.02
C TYR A 228 -7.89 3.80 -0.08
N THR A 229 -6.84 3.87 0.74
CA THR A 229 -6.42 2.73 1.58
C THR A 229 -6.68 2.94 3.07
N GLY A 230 -6.96 4.18 3.50
CA GLY A 230 -7.08 4.53 4.92
C GLY A 230 -5.76 4.46 5.70
N ASN A 231 -4.62 4.23 5.05
CA ASN A 231 -3.32 4.20 5.73
C ASN A 231 -2.85 5.62 6.05
N PRO A 232 -2.50 5.93 7.32
CA PRO A 232 -1.85 7.20 7.69
C PRO A 232 -0.62 7.46 6.82
N GLY A 233 -0.46 8.70 6.35
CA GLY A 233 0.63 9.04 5.43
C GLY A 233 0.55 8.39 4.05
N GLY A 234 -0.52 7.66 3.73
CA GLY A 234 -0.61 6.86 2.51
C GLY A 234 0.46 5.78 2.41
N THR A 235 1.07 5.38 3.52
CA THR A 235 2.18 4.40 3.52
C THR A 235 1.77 3.11 2.82
N ILE A 236 2.67 2.59 1.97
CA ILE A 236 2.44 1.33 1.25
C ILE A 236 2.97 0.11 2.01
N TYR A 237 3.72 0.32 3.09
CA TYR A 237 4.37 -0.74 3.87
C TYR A 237 4.18 -0.64 5.39
N GLY A 238 3.30 0.26 5.87
CA GLY A 238 3.05 0.48 7.29
C GLY A 238 4.13 1.37 7.92
N PHE A 239 4.74 0.93 9.02
CA PHE A 239 5.85 1.65 9.66
C PHE A 239 7.12 1.63 8.81
N ASP A 240 8.00 2.60 9.08
CA ASP A 240 9.28 2.70 8.40
C ASP A 240 10.20 1.50 8.68
N GLN A 241 11.05 1.15 7.72
CA GLN A 241 11.89 -0.04 7.76
C GLN A 241 13.23 0.23 8.44
N VAL A 242 13.17 0.71 9.68
CA VAL A 242 14.35 0.90 10.52
C VAL A 242 14.71 -0.39 11.27
N LEU A 243 15.99 -0.55 11.62
CA LEU A 243 16.46 -1.76 12.34
C LEU A 243 15.67 -2.03 13.61
N SER A 244 15.31 -0.98 14.35
CA SER A 244 14.53 -1.05 15.60
C SER A 244 13.06 -1.49 15.41
N ASP A 245 12.56 -1.57 14.17
CA ASP A 245 11.22 -2.05 13.82
C ASP A 245 11.25 -3.07 12.67
N SER A 246 12.26 -3.94 12.71
CA SER A 246 12.50 -4.99 11.72
C SER A 246 12.51 -6.40 12.35
N GLY A 247 12.18 -7.41 11.55
CA GLY A 247 12.17 -8.82 11.99
C GLY A 247 11.32 -9.04 13.25
N LEU A 248 11.90 -9.68 14.26
CA LEU A 248 11.21 -10.01 15.52
C LEU A 248 10.81 -8.77 16.35
N LEU A 249 11.38 -7.59 16.08
CA LEU A 249 11.05 -6.34 16.76
C LEU A 249 9.78 -5.67 16.22
N ARG A 250 9.25 -6.16 15.08
CA ARG A 250 7.97 -5.69 14.53
C ARG A 250 6.83 -5.95 15.48
N LEU A 251 5.78 -5.13 15.35
CA LEU A 251 4.52 -5.42 16.01
C LEU A 251 3.99 -6.78 15.59
N GLN A 252 3.46 -7.51 16.56
CA GLN A 252 2.91 -8.83 16.35
C GLN A 252 1.44 -8.73 15.90
N ASN A 253 0.97 -9.76 15.19
CA ASN A 253 -0.41 -9.89 14.75
C ASN A 253 -1.43 -9.99 15.90
N ARG A 254 -1.00 -10.17 17.15
CA ARG A 254 -1.86 -10.26 18.33
C ARG A 254 -1.86 -8.94 19.08
N SER A 255 -3.04 -8.36 19.28
CA SER A 255 -3.25 -7.22 20.18
C SER A 255 -3.19 -7.66 21.64
N PRO A 256 -2.84 -6.77 22.59
CA PRO A 256 -3.10 -7.00 24.01
C PRO A 256 -4.60 -6.99 24.36
N ILE A 257 -5.47 -6.50 23.47
CA ILE A 257 -6.92 -6.58 23.62
C ILE A 257 -7.39 -7.97 23.22
N ASP A 258 -8.07 -8.65 24.15
CA ASP A 258 -8.47 -10.04 23.95
C ASP A 258 -9.50 -10.17 22.82
N GLY A 259 -9.25 -11.07 21.88
CA GLY A 259 -10.06 -11.24 20.67
C GLY A 259 -9.75 -10.27 19.52
N LEU A 260 -8.79 -9.34 19.66
CA LEU A 260 -8.35 -8.46 18.57
C LEU A 260 -7.02 -8.92 17.96
N TYR A 261 -7.01 -9.10 16.64
CA TYR A 261 -5.83 -9.47 15.85
C TYR A 261 -5.63 -8.52 14.68
N PHE A 262 -4.42 -8.46 14.14
CA PHE A 262 -4.04 -7.63 13.00
C PHE A 262 -3.55 -8.48 11.85
N ALA A 263 -3.99 -8.16 10.64
CA ALA A 263 -3.70 -8.91 9.41
C ALA A 263 -3.25 -7.98 8.28
N SER A 264 -2.28 -7.10 8.54
CA SER A 264 -1.88 -6.04 7.62
C SER A 264 -0.37 -5.88 7.52
N ALA A 265 0.08 -4.96 6.66
CA ALA A 265 1.49 -4.59 6.49
C ALA A 265 2.15 -4.03 7.77
N TRP A 266 1.33 -3.61 8.74
CA TRP A 266 1.75 -2.95 9.98
C TRP A 266 2.33 -3.91 11.03
N THR A 267 2.17 -5.22 10.82
CA THR A 267 2.72 -6.26 11.70
C THR A 267 3.82 -7.05 11.01
N LEU A 268 4.35 -8.05 11.71
CA LEU A 268 5.10 -9.15 11.12
C LEU A 268 4.24 -9.87 10.05
N PRO A 269 4.81 -10.33 8.93
CA PRO A 269 6.21 -10.18 8.48
C PRO A 269 6.60 -8.79 7.96
N GLY A 270 5.65 -7.97 7.56
CA GLY A 270 5.87 -6.66 6.96
C GLY A 270 4.90 -6.42 5.80
N GLY A 271 5.15 -5.39 5.00
CA GLY A 271 4.33 -5.08 3.83
C GLY A 271 4.79 -5.78 2.55
N GLY A 272 3.97 -5.71 1.51
CA GLY A 272 4.08 -6.49 0.27
C GLY A 272 3.04 -7.62 0.20
N TYR A 273 2.78 -8.15 -1.01
CA TYR A 273 1.73 -9.14 -1.24
C TYR A 273 1.90 -10.40 -0.37
N GLN A 274 3.04 -11.08 -0.51
CA GLN A 274 3.29 -12.35 0.17
C GLN A 274 3.26 -12.20 1.70
N THR A 275 3.86 -11.14 2.21
CA THR A 275 3.96 -10.87 3.65
C THR A 275 2.59 -10.50 4.23
N CYS A 276 1.77 -9.71 3.53
CA CYS A 276 0.40 -9.42 3.96
C CYS A 276 -0.48 -10.68 3.93
N MET A 277 -0.38 -11.53 2.90
CA MET A 277 -1.08 -12.82 2.87
C MET A 277 -0.65 -13.72 4.04
N THR A 278 0.65 -13.77 4.34
CA THR A 278 1.19 -14.52 5.49
C THR A 278 0.67 -13.97 6.82
N SER A 279 0.62 -12.64 6.95
CA SER A 279 0.06 -11.93 8.10
C SER A 279 -1.41 -12.31 8.32
N GLY A 280 -2.21 -12.35 7.24
CA GLY A 280 -3.60 -12.83 7.26
C GLY A 280 -3.73 -14.28 7.71
N PHE A 281 -2.90 -15.19 7.17
CA PHE A 281 -2.89 -16.59 7.58
C PHE A 281 -2.55 -16.76 9.07
N MET A 282 -1.54 -16.05 9.57
CA MET A 282 -1.15 -16.08 10.98
C MET A 282 -2.25 -15.54 11.89
N ALA A 283 -2.85 -14.40 11.54
CA ALA A 283 -3.93 -13.80 12.31
C ALA A 283 -5.17 -14.70 12.34
N GLY A 284 -5.57 -15.27 11.19
CA GLY A 284 -6.66 -16.24 11.09
C GLY A 284 -6.42 -17.48 11.95
N GLY A 285 -5.20 -18.02 11.95
CA GLY A 285 -4.84 -19.14 12.82
C GLY A 285 -4.96 -18.83 14.32
N MET A 286 -4.64 -17.60 14.74
CA MET A 286 -4.84 -17.17 16.13
C MET A 286 -6.31 -16.93 16.47
N ALA A 287 -7.08 -16.33 15.56
CA ALA A 287 -8.52 -16.13 15.69
C ALA A 287 -9.26 -17.47 15.86
N LEU A 288 -8.92 -18.48 15.05
CA LEU A 288 -9.51 -19.83 15.16
C LEU A 288 -9.23 -20.47 16.52
N LYS A 289 -8.02 -20.31 17.07
CA LYS A 289 -7.68 -20.82 18.41
C LYS A 289 -8.50 -20.15 19.53
N LYS A 290 -8.99 -18.93 19.32
CA LYS A 290 -9.83 -18.19 20.29
C LYS A 290 -11.31 -18.60 20.21
N LEU A 291 -11.75 -19.05 19.04
CA LEU A 291 -13.13 -19.49 18.81
C LEU A 291 -13.39 -20.95 19.23
N ARG A 292 -12.33 -21.76 19.30
CA ARG A 292 -12.35 -23.11 19.89
C ARG A 292 -12.39 -23.03 21.41
#